data_AF-A0A437LXZ5-F1
#
_entry.id   AF-A0A437LXZ5-F1
#
_cell.length_a   1.000
_cell.length_b   1.000
_cell.length_c   1.000
_cell.angle_alpha   90.00
_cell.angle_beta   90.00
_cell.angle_gamma   90.00
#
_symmetry.space_group_name_H-M   'P 1'
#
loop_
_entity.id
_entity.type
_entity.pdbx_description
1 polymer ?
#
loop_
_entity_poly.entity_id
_entity_poly.type
_entity_poly.pdbx_seq_one_letter_code
_entity_poly.pdbx_strand_id
1 'polypeptide(L)'
;MTRTQKIAHAPMTLEDFRFSLGNGNWEYFARTGVSLDDIYASTADWAAALEGVDRPWLCWNVNPDWNLVQQRMVKSVGWTPVVGFDPRVGPPPVEPGSILIDFNARLKLPTMWMPFPMEFVHRFAPRMAFWHADLLIPEQKMRRIAVMFEALPDGHVIAAKPDTGIRDVFNAKGRRYWDLVGCTTRAASQDAFDKGAGWWMSFANHPSNSPEQRKRRAAYFWDTGTGIHYWHKQLGGQVSTIPEAYVKDGHFTGIGQKQYHRVSPRNHKRDLTRELSLNYHLVDCCRQLGLEEYL
;
A
#
# COMPACT_ATOMS: atom_id res chain seq x y z
N MET A 1 -44.90 -5.26 -5.43
CA MET A 1 -43.68 -5.89 -5.96
C MET A 1 -42.92 -4.88 -6.81
N THR A 2 -41.96 -4.16 -6.23
CA THR A 2 -41.13 -3.19 -6.96
C THR A 2 -39.89 -3.89 -7.52
N ARG A 3 -39.83 -3.94 -8.85
CA ARG A 3 -38.79 -4.57 -9.65
C ARG A 3 -37.51 -3.72 -9.53
N THR A 4 -36.49 -4.23 -8.85
CA THR A 4 -35.17 -3.59 -8.78
C THR A 4 -34.60 -3.53 -10.19
N GLN A 5 -34.59 -2.35 -10.82
CA GLN A 5 -33.84 -2.11 -12.05
C GLN A 5 -32.36 -2.34 -11.73
N LYS A 6 -31.79 -3.43 -12.25
CA LYS A 6 -30.35 -3.59 -12.33
C LYS A 6 -29.84 -2.45 -13.20
N ILE A 7 -29.23 -1.45 -12.58
CA ILE A 7 -28.49 -0.40 -13.30
C ILE A 7 -27.40 -1.14 -14.08
N ALA A 8 -27.53 -1.17 -15.41
CA ALA A 8 -26.48 -1.69 -16.27
C ALA A 8 -25.27 -0.76 -16.12
N HIS A 9 -24.19 -1.25 -15.54
CA HIS A 9 -22.94 -0.50 -15.51
C HIS A 9 -22.44 -0.36 -16.96
N ALA A 10 -22.07 0.87 -17.34
CA ALA A 10 -21.42 1.12 -18.62
C ALA A 10 -20.18 0.22 -18.76
N PRO A 11 -19.88 -0.28 -19.98
CA PRO A 11 -18.69 -1.07 -20.19
C PRO A 11 -17.43 -0.26 -19.85
N MET A 12 -16.47 -0.89 -19.17
CA MET A 12 -15.19 -0.26 -18.83
C MET A 12 -14.38 0.06 -20.08
N THR A 13 -13.75 1.22 -20.09
CA THR A 13 -12.83 1.69 -21.14
C THR A 13 -11.38 1.26 -20.88
N LEU A 14 -10.49 1.45 -21.87
CA LEU A 14 -9.04 1.27 -21.66
C LEU A 14 -8.50 2.13 -20.52
N GLU A 15 -8.99 3.37 -20.42
CA GLU A 15 -8.63 4.28 -19.34
C GLU A 15 -9.03 3.70 -17.98
N ASP A 16 -10.23 3.13 -17.86
CA ASP A 16 -10.70 2.48 -16.63
C ASP A 16 -9.81 1.30 -16.22
N PHE A 17 -9.32 0.50 -17.18
CA PHE A 17 -8.36 -0.56 -16.89
C PHE A 17 -7.03 0.00 -16.40
N ARG A 18 -6.53 1.08 -17.01
CA ARG A 18 -5.27 1.72 -16.58
C ARG A 18 -5.38 2.33 -15.18
N PHE A 19 -6.52 2.89 -14.81
CA PHE A 19 -6.78 3.29 -13.42
C PHE A 19 -6.76 2.09 -12.48
N SER A 20 -7.44 1.01 -12.84
CA SER A 20 -7.47 -0.20 -12.01
C SER A 20 -6.08 -0.79 -11.80
N LEU A 21 -5.25 -0.82 -12.84
CA LEU A 21 -3.84 -1.22 -12.76
C LEU A 21 -3.06 -0.31 -11.81
N GLY A 22 -3.20 1.01 -11.93
CA GLY A 22 -2.54 1.98 -11.04
C GLY A 22 -2.86 1.76 -9.56
N ASN A 23 -4.06 1.29 -9.24
CA ASN A 23 -4.44 0.95 -7.87
C ASN A 23 -3.79 -0.36 -7.37
N GLY A 24 -3.06 -1.07 -8.22
CA GLY A 24 -2.48 -2.39 -7.94
C GLY A 24 -3.53 -3.49 -7.99
N ASN A 25 -4.24 -3.65 -9.11
CA ASN A 25 -5.25 -4.68 -9.30
C ASN A 25 -4.96 -5.59 -10.50
N TRP A 26 -4.84 -6.89 -10.26
CA TRP A 26 -4.53 -7.88 -11.29
C TRP A 26 -5.69 -8.21 -12.24
N GLU A 27 -6.95 -7.94 -11.86
CA GLU A 27 -8.15 -8.38 -12.60
C GLU A 27 -8.20 -7.90 -14.04
N TYR A 28 -7.72 -6.68 -14.30
CA TYR A 28 -7.75 -6.08 -15.64
C TYR A 28 -6.37 -5.89 -16.26
N PHE A 29 -5.31 -6.43 -15.64
CA PHE A 29 -3.93 -6.23 -16.06
C PHE A 29 -3.72 -6.46 -17.56
N ALA A 30 -4.15 -7.63 -18.06
CA ALA A 30 -4.02 -8.02 -19.47
C ALA A 30 -4.76 -7.10 -20.46
N ARG A 31 -5.68 -6.25 -19.98
CA ARG A 31 -6.48 -5.33 -20.80
C ARG A 31 -5.94 -3.90 -20.82
N THR A 32 -4.87 -3.62 -20.09
CA THR A 32 -4.32 -2.27 -19.91
C THR A 32 -3.37 -1.82 -21.01
N GLY A 33 -2.86 -2.77 -21.80
CA GLY A 33 -1.75 -2.55 -22.73
C GLY A 33 -0.38 -2.43 -22.06
N VAL A 34 -0.28 -2.57 -20.74
CA VAL A 34 0.98 -2.61 -19.98
C VAL A 34 1.35 -4.06 -19.71
N SER A 35 2.61 -4.42 -19.96
CA SER A 35 3.17 -5.75 -19.71
C SER A 35 3.97 -5.81 -18.40
N LEU A 36 4.35 -7.02 -17.97
CA LEU A 36 5.28 -7.17 -16.84
C LEU A 36 6.65 -6.60 -17.18
N ASP A 37 7.09 -6.72 -18.43
CA ASP A 37 8.38 -6.19 -18.87
C ASP A 37 8.44 -4.66 -18.77
N ASP A 38 7.33 -3.97 -19.04
CA ASP A 38 7.23 -2.51 -18.85
C ASP A 38 7.39 -2.12 -17.37
N ILE A 39 6.78 -2.91 -16.46
CA ILE A 39 6.91 -2.70 -15.02
C ILE A 39 8.34 -3.02 -14.58
N TYR A 40 8.93 -4.12 -15.05
CA TYR A 40 10.30 -4.50 -14.72
C TYR A 40 11.32 -3.48 -15.23
N ALA A 41 11.12 -2.90 -16.42
CA ALA A 41 11.93 -1.79 -16.91
C ALA A 41 11.85 -0.58 -15.98
N SER A 42 10.67 -0.30 -15.40
CA SER A 42 10.50 0.77 -14.40
C SER A 42 11.25 0.46 -13.10
N THR A 43 11.24 -0.80 -12.65
CA THR A 43 11.95 -1.19 -11.41
C THR A 43 13.46 -0.98 -11.47
N ALA A 44 14.06 -0.95 -12.66
CA ALA A 44 15.49 -0.67 -12.81
C ALA A 44 15.84 0.77 -12.41
N ASP A 45 15.01 1.75 -12.78
CA ASP A 45 15.20 3.14 -12.36
C ASP A 45 15.01 3.28 -10.84
N TRP A 46 14.04 2.57 -10.26
CA TRP A 46 13.80 2.57 -8.81
C TRP A 46 14.97 1.97 -8.04
N ALA A 47 15.57 0.90 -8.59
CA ALA A 47 16.74 0.25 -8.00
C ALA A 47 17.96 1.17 -8.01
N ALA A 48 18.19 1.87 -9.13
CA ALA A 48 19.27 2.84 -9.25
C ALA A 48 19.10 4.00 -8.26
N ALA A 49 17.88 4.47 -8.05
CA ALA A 49 17.60 5.52 -7.06
C ALA A 49 17.84 5.10 -5.61
N LEU A 50 17.84 3.80 -5.31
CA LEU A 50 18.05 3.24 -3.97
C LEU A 50 19.41 2.55 -3.81
N GLU A 51 20.34 2.75 -4.73
CA GLU A 51 21.68 2.18 -4.63
C GLU A 51 22.36 2.64 -3.33
N GLY A 52 22.87 1.68 -2.55
CA GLY A 52 23.52 1.94 -1.26
C GLY A 52 22.57 2.30 -0.10
N VAL A 53 21.25 2.20 -0.27
CA VAL A 53 20.29 2.53 0.79
C VAL A 53 19.87 1.27 1.54
N ASP A 54 20.35 1.11 2.77
CA ASP A 54 20.07 -0.08 3.59
C ASP A 54 18.70 -0.07 4.26
N ARG A 55 18.22 1.13 4.64
CA ARG A 55 17.00 1.33 5.44
C ARG A 55 15.99 2.26 4.76
N PRO A 56 15.48 1.90 3.56
CA PRO A 56 14.48 2.70 2.88
C PRO A 56 13.09 2.55 3.52
N TRP A 57 12.41 3.68 3.72
CA TRP A 57 11.02 3.71 4.20
C TRP A 57 10.15 4.58 3.28
N LEU A 58 9.22 3.94 2.59
CA LEU A 58 8.32 4.60 1.65
C LEU A 58 7.29 5.49 2.38
N CYS A 59 7.36 6.79 2.09
CA CYS A 59 6.39 7.82 2.44
C CYS A 59 5.57 8.15 1.19
N TRP A 60 4.32 7.66 1.12
CA TRP A 60 3.47 7.87 -0.06
C TRP A 60 2.73 9.21 -0.02
N ASN A 61 2.90 10.05 -1.03
CA ASN A 61 2.27 11.35 -1.11
C ASN A 61 0.86 11.27 -1.69
N VAL A 62 -0.12 11.59 -0.85
CA VAL A 62 -1.46 12.04 -1.26
C VAL A 62 -1.77 13.44 -0.71
N ASN A 63 -0.91 13.98 0.15
CA ASN A 63 -0.99 15.34 0.66
C ASN A 63 0.43 15.80 1.03
N PRO A 64 0.93 16.90 0.44
CA PRO A 64 2.32 17.31 0.63
C PRO A 64 2.72 17.58 2.08
N ASP A 65 1.84 18.21 2.88
CA ASP A 65 2.16 18.58 4.26
C ASP A 65 2.22 17.34 5.16
N TRP A 66 1.27 16.42 4.99
CA TRP A 66 1.28 15.13 5.69
C TRP A 66 2.52 14.32 5.33
N ASN A 67 2.86 14.28 4.04
CA ASN A 67 4.04 13.55 3.58
C ASN A 67 5.33 14.16 4.15
N LEU A 68 5.42 15.48 4.26
CA LEU A 68 6.57 16.17 4.84
C LEU A 68 6.78 15.78 6.31
N VAL A 69 5.71 15.79 7.11
CA VAL A 69 5.73 15.30 8.50
C VAL A 69 6.22 13.85 8.55
N GLN A 70 5.69 12.97 7.70
CA GLN A 70 6.10 11.57 7.62
C GLN A 70 7.59 11.41 7.27
N GLN A 71 8.12 12.19 6.33
CA GLN A 71 9.55 12.18 5.99
C GLN A 71 10.42 12.53 7.19
N ARG A 72 10.07 13.58 7.95
CA ARG A 72 10.82 14.01 9.12
C ARG A 72 10.79 12.98 10.24
N MET A 73 9.64 12.34 10.45
CA MET A 73 9.50 11.23 11.41
C MET A 73 10.36 10.01 11.01
N VAL A 74 10.40 9.65 9.73
CA VAL A 74 11.27 8.57 9.24
C VAL A 74 12.75 8.88 9.48
N LYS A 75 13.17 10.14 9.25
CA LYS A 75 14.53 10.58 9.56
C LYS A 75 14.85 10.49 11.06
N SER A 76 13.91 10.83 11.93
CA SER A 76 14.15 10.86 13.39
C SER A 76 14.41 9.48 14.01
N VAL A 77 14.03 8.41 13.31
CA VAL A 77 14.33 7.01 13.68
C VAL A 77 15.48 6.40 12.87
N GLY A 78 16.21 7.20 12.11
CA GLY A 78 17.44 6.78 11.41
C GLY A 78 17.22 6.01 10.11
N TRP A 79 15.99 6.03 9.57
CA TRP A 79 15.68 5.46 8.26
C TRP A 79 15.72 6.54 7.18
N THR A 80 15.92 6.12 5.93
CA THR A 80 15.96 7.02 4.77
C THR A 80 14.54 7.13 4.20
N PRO A 81 13.90 8.31 4.18
CA PRO A 81 12.61 8.47 3.55
C PRO A 81 12.74 8.30 2.04
N VAL A 82 11.95 7.38 1.50
CA VAL A 82 11.73 7.23 0.06
C VAL A 82 10.37 7.84 -0.24
N VAL A 83 10.34 8.88 -1.06
CA VAL A 83 9.13 9.64 -1.35
C VAL A 83 8.57 9.15 -2.68
N GLY A 84 7.40 8.51 -2.65
CA GLY A 84 6.60 8.18 -3.83
C GLY A 84 5.32 9.01 -3.85
N PHE A 85 4.63 9.10 -4.99
CA PHE A 85 3.43 9.93 -5.11
C PHE A 85 2.42 9.39 -6.11
N ASP A 86 1.14 9.70 -5.88
CA ASP A 86 0.13 9.56 -6.92
C ASP A 86 0.32 10.66 -7.99
N PRO A 87 0.36 10.33 -9.30
CA PRO A 87 0.60 11.31 -10.37
C PRO A 87 -0.44 12.43 -10.43
N ARG A 88 -1.63 12.25 -9.83
CA ARG A 88 -2.68 13.28 -9.74
C ARG A 88 -2.33 14.39 -8.75
N VAL A 89 -1.45 14.10 -7.80
CA VAL A 89 -0.97 15.05 -6.77
C VAL A 89 0.39 15.61 -7.15
N GLY A 90 1.25 14.76 -7.73
CA GLY A 90 2.63 15.10 -8.03
C GLY A 90 3.57 14.99 -6.83
N PRO A 91 4.85 15.30 -7.01
CA PRO A 91 5.85 15.19 -5.95
C PRO A 91 5.63 16.27 -4.86
N PRO A 92 5.77 15.92 -3.58
CA PRO A 92 5.77 16.90 -2.49
C PRO A 92 7.17 17.56 -2.35
N PRO A 93 7.31 18.58 -1.49
CA PRO A 93 8.62 18.99 -1.00
C PRO A 93 9.40 17.80 -0.42
N VAL A 94 10.70 17.75 -0.70
CA VAL A 94 11.57 16.63 -0.32
C VAL A 94 12.53 17.11 0.76
N GLU A 95 12.49 16.46 1.92
CA GLU A 95 13.42 16.73 3.02
C GLU A 95 14.87 16.44 2.61
N PRO A 96 15.86 17.21 3.08
CA PRO A 96 17.26 16.91 2.83
C PRO A 96 17.63 15.49 3.27
N GLY A 97 18.26 14.73 2.39
CA GLY A 97 18.62 13.32 2.62
C GLY A 97 17.52 12.30 2.30
N SER A 98 16.30 12.76 1.95
CA SER A 98 15.25 11.89 1.40
C SER A 98 15.48 11.65 -0.10
N ILE A 99 14.89 10.57 -0.63
CA ILE A 99 15.02 10.15 -2.02
C ILE A 99 13.63 10.19 -2.68
N LEU A 100 13.47 11.02 -3.71
CA LEU A 100 12.24 11.07 -4.50
C LEU A 100 12.29 10.04 -5.64
N ILE A 101 11.26 9.22 -5.75
CA ILE A 101 11.08 8.27 -6.87
C ILE A 101 9.71 8.49 -7.49
N ASP A 102 9.70 8.92 -8.75
CA ASP A 102 8.49 8.84 -9.58
C ASP A 102 8.30 7.39 -10.07
N PHE A 103 7.61 6.58 -9.27
CA PHE A 103 7.29 5.20 -9.60
C PHE A 103 6.46 5.08 -10.90
N ASN A 104 5.82 6.15 -11.35
CA ASN A 104 4.98 6.18 -12.54
C ASN A 104 5.67 6.81 -13.76
N ALA A 105 6.96 7.20 -13.65
CA ALA A 105 7.69 7.95 -14.67
C ALA A 105 7.63 7.29 -16.05
N ARG A 106 7.73 5.97 -16.14
CA ARG A 106 7.64 5.22 -17.40
C ARG A 106 6.22 4.79 -17.76
N LEU A 107 5.46 4.30 -16.77
CA LEU A 107 4.18 3.64 -17.01
C LEU A 107 3.06 4.62 -17.41
N LYS A 108 3.18 5.89 -16.99
CA LYS A 108 2.22 6.96 -17.27
C LYS A 108 0.77 6.54 -16.98
N LEU A 109 0.56 5.84 -15.87
CA LEU A 109 -0.76 5.46 -15.39
C LEU A 109 -1.48 6.71 -14.86
N PRO A 110 -2.82 6.78 -14.96
CA PRO A 110 -3.57 7.95 -14.51
C PRO A 110 -3.66 8.07 -12.97
N THR A 111 -3.26 7.03 -12.24
CA THR A 111 -3.13 6.97 -10.78
C THR A 111 -2.07 5.94 -10.45
N MET A 112 -1.52 6.00 -9.24
CA MET A 112 -0.69 4.96 -8.67
C MET A 112 -0.93 4.93 -7.17
N TRP A 113 -1.13 3.75 -6.59
CA TRP A 113 -1.24 3.59 -5.14
C TRP A 113 0.04 2.98 -4.59
N MET A 114 0.32 3.22 -3.30
CA MET A 114 1.48 2.67 -2.60
C MET A 114 1.64 1.14 -2.75
N PRO A 115 0.59 0.29 -2.75
CA PRO A 115 0.76 -1.14 -2.99
C PRO A 115 1.37 -1.47 -4.37
N PHE A 116 1.31 -0.56 -5.34
CA PHE A 116 1.89 -0.73 -6.67
C PHE A 116 3.38 -1.08 -6.59
N PRO A 117 4.28 -0.19 -6.11
CA PRO A 117 5.69 -0.54 -5.95
C PRO A 117 5.93 -1.64 -4.92
N MET A 118 5.08 -1.79 -3.89
CA MET A 118 5.28 -2.81 -2.86
C MET A 118 5.22 -4.26 -3.37
N GLU A 119 4.50 -4.52 -4.46
CA GLU A 119 4.48 -5.83 -5.14
C GLU A 119 5.85 -6.24 -5.68
N PHE A 120 6.68 -5.26 -6.04
CA PHE A 120 7.92 -5.47 -6.79
C PHE A 120 9.19 -5.18 -5.98
N VAL A 121 9.10 -5.09 -4.65
CA VAL A 121 10.26 -4.83 -3.76
C VAL A 121 11.46 -5.71 -4.11
N HIS A 122 11.22 -6.98 -4.45
CA HIS A 122 12.26 -7.94 -4.84
C HIS A 122 13.19 -7.47 -5.96
N ARG A 123 12.71 -6.55 -6.80
CA ARG A 123 13.45 -6.01 -7.95
C ARG A 123 14.36 -4.85 -7.59
N PHE A 124 14.02 -4.05 -6.57
CA PHE A 124 14.65 -2.73 -6.41
C PHE A 124 15.16 -2.39 -5.01
N ALA A 125 14.85 -3.19 -3.99
CA ALA A 125 15.37 -2.93 -2.64
C ALA A 125 15.66 -4.23 -1.87
N PRO A 126 16.64 -4.26 -0.95
CA PRO A 126 16.86 -5.40 -0.06
C PRO A 126 15.68 -5.59 0.90
N ARG A 127 15.02 -4.49 1.27
CA ARG A 127 13.76 -4.43 2.00
C ARG A 127 13.10 -3.09 1.72
N MET A 128 11.81 -2.97 2.00
CA MET A 128 11.10 -1.70 1.95
C MET A 128 10.13 -1.61 3.13
N ALA A 129 10.40 -0.68 4.05
CA ALA A 129 9.40 -0.27 5.03
C ALA A 129 8.39 0.67 4.36
N PHE A 130 7.17 0.72 4.86
CA PHE A 130 6.13 1.59 4.37
C PHE A 130 5.10 1.88 5.46
N TRP A 131 4.37 2.97 5.30
CA TRP A 131 3.06 3.14 5.91
C TRP A 131 2.14 3.91 4.99
N HIS A 132 0.85 3.84 5.29
CA HIS A 132 -0.20 4.48 4.52
C HIS A 132 -0.18 6.01 4.68
N ALA A 133 -0.69 6.72 3.66
CA ALA A 133 -0.55 8.17 3.56
C ALA A 133 -1.38 8.96 4.59
N ASP A 134 -2.39 8.33 5.20
CA ASP A 134 -3.24 8.89 6.27
C ASP A 134 -2.86 8.35 7.67
N LEU A 135 -1.67 7.79 7.83
CA LEU A 135 -1.14 7.31 9.11
C LEU A 135 -0.06 8.24 9.65
N LEU A 136 -0.19 8.64 10.91
CA LEU A 136 0.89 9.20 11.73
C LEU A 136 1.05 8.31 12.98
N ILE A 137 2.29 8.11 13.44
CA ILE A 137 2.57 7.22 14.56
C ILE A 137 3.38 8.00 15.61
N PRO A 138 2.94 8.06 16.89
CA PRO A 138 3.74 8.67 17.94
C PRO A 138 5.19 8.17 17.94
N GLU A 139 6.16 9.07 18.11
CA GLU A 139 7.58 8.78 17.90
C GLU A 139 8.06 7.54 18.69
N GLN A 140 7.65 7.41 19.94
CA GLN A 140 8.01 6.26 20.78
C GLN A 140 7.57 4.92 20.15
N LYS A 141 6.37 4.88 19.56
CA LYS A 141 5.86 3.69 18.88
C LYS A 141 6.62 3.47 17.57
N MET A 142 6.95 4.54 16.85
CA MET A 142 7.71 4.48 15.62
C MET A 142 9.14 3.96 15.81
N ARG A 143 9.85 4.39 16.88
CA ARG A 143 11.18 3.85 17.24
C ARG A 143 11.15 2.34 17.42
N ARG A 144 10.11 1.80 18.05
CA ARG A 144 9.94 0.34 18.21
C ARG A 144 9.68 -0.37 16.88
N ILE A 145 8.84 0.22 16.02
CA ILE A 145 8.57 -0.32 14.68
C ILE A 145 9.85 -0.32 13.83
N ALA A 146 10.64 0.75 13.89
CA ALA A 146 11.93 0.85 13.19
C ALA A 146 12.88 -0.30 13.58
N VAL A 147 13.00 -0.60 14.88
CA VAL A 147 13.79 -1.74 15.37
C VAL A 147 13.24 -3.06 14.85
N MET A 148 11.91 -3.26 14.85
CA MET A 148 11.29 -4.47 14.30
C MET A 148 11.60 -4.65 12.80
N PHE A 149 11.56 -3.57 12.03
CA PHE A 149 11.86 -3.58 10.59
C PHE A 149 13.35 -3.81 10.32
N GLU A 150 14.23 -3.29 11.16
CA GLU A 150 15.68 -3.49 11.06
C GLU A 150 16.06 -4.95 11.37
N ALA A 151 15.42 -5.53 12.39
CA ALA A 151 15.62 -6.93 12.78
C ALA A 151 14.90 -7.96 11.88
N LEU A 152 14.12 -7.51 10.89
CA LEU A 152 13.33 -8.40 10.04
C LEU A 152 14.25 -9.28 9.17
N PRO A 153 14.21 -10.62 9.30
CA PRO A 153 15.03 -11.50 8.48
C PRO A 153 14.57 -11.47 7.01
N ASP A 154 15.51 -11.66 6.07
CA ASP A 154 15.13 -11.82 4.67
C ASP A 154 14.19 -13.04 4.51
N GLY A 155 13.22 -12.93 3.60
CA GLY A 155 12.13 -13.91 3.46
C GLY A 155 10.92 -13.66 4.35
N HIS A 156 10.93 -12.59 5.17
CA HIS A 156 9.80 -12.22 6.03
C HIS A 156 9.11 -10.92 5.63
N VAL A 157 7.85 -10.80 6.05
CA VAL A 157 7.06 -9.56 6.02
C VAL A 157 6.64 -9.19 7.45
N ILE A 158 6.64 -7.90 7.77
CA ILE A 158 5.84 -7.36 8.89
C ILE A 158 4.66 -6.58 8.31
N ALA A 159 3.45 -6.79 8.84
CA ALA A 159 2.28 -6.05 8.40
C ALA A 159 1.30 -5.77 9.55
N ALA A 160 0.52 -4.70 9.42
CA ALA A 160 -0.61 -4.45 10.31
C ALA A 160 -1.67 -5.56 10.16
N LYS A 161 -2.13 -6.08 11.30
CA LYS A 161 -3.23 -7.05 11.34
C LYS A 161 -4.51 -6.35 11.81
N PRO A 162 -5.57 -6.33 10.97
CA PRO A 162 -6.81 -5.69 11.35
C PRO A 162 -7.51 -6.40 12.51
N ASP A 163 -8.18 -5.62 13.36
CA ASP A 163 -9.05 -6.08 14.43
C ASP A 163 -10.48 -6.25 13.90
N THR A 164 -10.73 -7.43 13.35
CA THR A 164 -12.00 -7.82 12.72
C THR A 164 -12.95 -8.55 13.68
N GLY A 165 -12.57 -8.68 14.97
CA GLY A 165 -13.35 -9.33 16.01
C GLY A 165 -13.69 -10.81 15.75
N ILE A 166 -14.69 -11.34 16.47
CA ILE A 166 -15.04 -12.77 16.44
C ILE A 166 -15.60 -13.24 15.08
N ARG A 167 -16.17 -12.33 14.28
CA ARG A 167 -16.75 -12.66 12.97
C ARG A 167 -15.71 -13.23 12.02
N ASP A 168 -14.46 -12.82 12.19
CA ASP A 168 -13.37 -13.25 11.33
C ASP A 168 -12.95 -14.70 11.58
N VAL A 169 -13.20 -15.23 12.80
CA VAL A 169 -12.95 -16.64 13.15
C VAL A 169 -13.63 -17.58 12.15
N PHE A 170 -14.82 -17.22 11.69
CA PHE A 170 -15.64 -18.03 10.77
C PHE A 170 -15.46 -17.67 9.29
N ASN A 171 -14.78 -16.57 8.95
CA ASN A 171 -14.59 -16.12 7.56
C ASN A 171 -13.10 -16.08 7.16
N ALA A 172 -12.44 -17.23 7.14
CA ALA A 172 -11.02 -17.32 6.79
C ALA A 172 -10.67 -16.76 5.40
N LYS A 173 -11.62 -16.76 4.45
CA LYS A 173 -11.43 -16.24 3.08
C LYS A 173 -11.61 -14.73 2.97
N GLY A 174 -12.22 -14.10 3.98
CA GLY A 174 -12.38 -12.64 4.10
C GLY A 174 -11.17 -11.91 4.67
N ARG A 175 -10.14 -12.64 5.12
CA ARG A 175 -9.01 -12.09 5.88
C ARG A 175 -7.93 -11.50 4.99
N ARG A 176 -7.34 -10.40 5.45
CA ARG A 176 -6.19 -9.74 4.82
C ARG A 176 -5.26 -9.15 5.87
N TYR A 177 -4.02 -8.89 5.46
CA TYR A 177 -3.17 -7.92 6.16
C TYR A 177 -3.48 -6.52 5.64
N TRP A 178 -3.37 -5.52 6.50
CA TRP A 178 -3.54 -4.12 6.11
C TRP A 178 -2.21 -3.55 5.63
N ASP A 179 -2.26 -2.89 4.49
CA ASP A 179 -1.27 -2.00 3.92
C ASP A 179 -1.18 -0.66 4.69
N LEU A 180 -1.36 -0.72 6.02
CA LEU A 180 -1.34 0.44 6.92
C LEU A 180 0.08 0.79 7.36
N VAL A 181 0.85 -0.20 7.83
CA VAL A 181 2.26 -0.07 8.18
C VAL A 181 2.91 -1.44 8.08
N GLY A 182 4.11 -1.52 7.51
CA GLY A 182 4.78 -2.79 7.31
C GLY A 182 6.17 -2.67 6.73
N CYS A 183 6.82 -3.82 6.59
CA CYS A 183 8.10 -3.95 5.90
C CYS A 183 8.11 -5.28 5.14
N THR A 184 8.51 -5.23 3.87
CA THR A 184 8.65 -6.40 3.01
C THR A 184 10.13 -6.57 2.64
N THR A 185 10.69 -7.75 2.86
CA THR A 185 12.06 -8.07 2.44
C THR A 185 12.12 -8.57 1.00
N ARG A 186 13.29 -8.50 0.36
CA ARG A 186 13.49 -8.89 -1.04
C ARG A 186 13.02 -10.32 -1.29
N ALA A 187 13.50 -11.28 -0.51
CA ALA A 187 13.16 -12.69 -0.73
C ALA A 187 11.68 -12.97 -0.44
N ALA A 188 11.06 -12.27 0.51
CA ALA A 188 9.63 -12.39 0.75
C ALA A 188 8.80 -11.89 -0.43
N SER A 189 9.16 -10.72 -0.98
CA SER A 189 8.50 -10.16 -2.15
C SER A 189 8.63 -11.08 -3.37
N GLN A 190 9.81 -11.67 -3.59
CA GLN A 190 10.05 -12.58 -4.71
C GLN A 190 9.20 -13.84 -4.57
N ASP A 191 9.28 -14.52 -3.42
CA ASP A 191 8.55 -15.76 -3.18
C ASP A 191 7.03 -15.55 -3.25
N ALA A 192 6.53 -14.45 -2.69
CA ALA A 192 5.13 -14.05 -2.79
C ALA A 192 4.68 -13.84 -4.24
N PHE A 193 5.49 -13.13 -5.04
CA PHE A 193 5.22 -12.86 -6.46
C PHE A 193 5.22 -14.15 -7.30
N ASP A 194 6.24 -14.99 -7.16
CA ASP A 194 6.38 -16.24 -7.90
C ASP A 194 5.24 -17.21 -7.61
N LYS A 195 4.75 -17.19 -6.36
CA LYS A 195 3.61 -18.00 -5.93
C LYS A 195 2.24 -17.36 -6.24
N GLY A 196 2.23 -16.18 -6.87
CA GLY A 196 1.04 -15.44 -7.29
C GLY A 196 0.19 -14.93 -6.14
N ALA A 197 0.82 -14.43 -5.08
CA ALA A 197 0.19 -14.06 -3.82
C ALA A 197 0.87 -12.84 -3.18
N GLY A 198 0.70 -11.66 -3.79
CA GLY A 198 1.32 -10.39 -3.37
C GLY A 198 0.40 -9.42 -2.62
N TRP A 199 0.80 -8.14 -2.61
CA TRP A 199 0.09 -7.01 -2.03
C TRP A 199 -1.08 -6.54 -2.87
N TRP A 200 -1.03 -6.73 -4.18
CA TRP A 200 -2.07 -6.27 -5.12
C TRP A 200 -3.43 -6.93 -4.90
N MET A 201 -4.46 -6.18 -5.26
CA MET A 201 -5.85 -6.61 -5.31
C MET A 201 -6.07 -7.71 -6.34
N SER A 202 -7.14 -8.46 -6.15
CA SER A 202 -7.61 -9.55 -7.01
C SER A 202 -6.49 -10.55 -7.30
N PHE A 203 -5.69 -10.93 -6.29
CA PHE A 203 -4.51 -11.79 -6.42
C PHE A 203 -4.79 -13.14 -7.12
N ALA A 204 -6.04 -13.61 -7.14
CA ALA A 204 -6.44 -14.77 -7.94
C ALA A 204 -6.10 -14.61 -9.43
N ASN A 205 -6.12 -13.38 -9.94
CA ASN A 205 -5.81 -13.04 -11.32
C ASN A 205 -4.31 -12.78 -11.58
N HIS A 206 -3.44 -12.94 -10.57
CA HIS A 206 -2.00 -12.78 -10.71
C HIS A 206 -1.45 -13.66 -11.88
N PRO A 207 -0.52 -13.15 -12.70
CA PRO A 207 0.00 -13.86 -13.87
C PRO A 207 0.62 -15.23 -13.56
N SER A 208 1.30 -15.38 -12.41
CA SER A 208 1.85 -16.66 -11.95
C SER A 208 0.82 -17.73 -11.56
N ASN A 209 -0.48 -17.41 -11.50
CA ASN A 209 -1.50 -18.39 -11.18
C ASN A 209 -1.92 -19.20 -12.42
N SER A 210 -1.85 -20.52 -12.31
CA SER A 210 -2.53 -21.44 -13.22
C SER A 210 -4.05 -21.24 -13.22
N PRO A 211 -4.78 -21.66 -14.27
CA PRO A 211 -6.24 -21.62 -14.31
C PRO A 211 -6.92 -22.27 -13.09
N GLU A 212 -6.39 -23.40 -12.61
CA GLU A 212 -6.90 -24.13 -11.45
C GLU A 212 -6.70 -23.33 -10.16
N GLN A 213 -5.51 -22.74 -9.99
CA GLN A 213 -5.21 -21.86 -8.87
C GLN A 213 -6.11 -20.63 -8.88
N ARG A 214 -6.32 -19.99 -10.04
CA ARG A 214 -7.23 -18.84 -10.19
C ARG A 214 -8.64 -19.19 -9.73
N LYS A 215 -9.21 -20.30 -10.23
CA LYS A 215 -10.55 -20.77 -9.82
C LYS A 215 -10.65 -20.99 -8.32
N ARG A 216 -9.64 -21.62 -7.70
CA ARG A 216 -9.61 -21.85 -6.24
C ARG A 216 -9.47 -20.56 -5.44
N ARG A 217 -8.60 -19.64 -5.89
CA ARG A 217 -8.27 -18.39 -5.21
C ARG A 217 -9.34 -17.31 -5.39
N ALA A 218 -10.20 -17.40 -6.41
CA ALA A 218 -11.30 -16.46 -6.65
C ALA A 218 -12.35 -16.41 -5.52
N ALA A 219 -12.36 -17.40 -4.61
CA ALA A 219 -13.24 -17.39 -3.44
C ALA A 219 -12.72 -16.52 -2.28
N TYR A 220 -11.50 -15.99 -2.38
CA TYR A 220 -10.91 -15.10 -1.37
C TYR A 220 -11.31 -13.65 -1.63
N PHE A 221 -11.20 -12.82 -0.59
CA PHE A 221 -11.41 -11.39 -0.70
C PHE A 221 -10.47 -10.77 -1.73
N TRP A 222 -10.93 -9.72 -2.42
CA TRP A 222 -10.23 -9.16 -3.57
C TRP A 222 -9.32 -7.99 -3.19
N ASP A 223 -9.34 -7.49 -1.96
CA ASP A 223 -8.64 -6.27 -1.55
C ASP A 223 -7.13 -6.47 -1.30
N THR A 224 -6.38 -5.37 -1.16
CA THR A 224 -4.93 -5.36 -0.93
C THR A 224 -4.54 -6.16 0.30
N GLY A 225 -3.38 -6.83 0.23
CA GLY A 225 -2.85 -7.65 1.33
C GLY A 225 -3.60 -8.98 1.57
N THR A 226 -4.64 -9.30 0.82
CA THR A 226 -5.25 -10.65 0.84
C THR A 226 -4.29 -11.69 0.28
N GLY A 227 -3.53 -11.35 -0.78
CA GLY A 227 -2.50 -12.22 -1.35
C GLY A 227 -1.41 -12.55 -0.34
N ILE A 228 -0.85 -11.56 0.37
CA ILE A 228 0.12 -11.78 1.45
C ILE A 228 -0.45 -12.66 2.57
N HIS A 229 -1.72 -12.48 2.95
CA HIS A 229 -2.36 -13.37 3.92
C HIS A 229 -2.47 -14.82 3.39
N TYR A 230 -2.82 -15.00 2.12
CA TYR A 230 -2.84 -16.31 1.48
C TYR A 230 -1.44 -16.94 1.41
N TRP A 231 -0.43 -16.16 1.02
CA TRP A 231 0.98 -16.57 0.99
C TRP A 231 1.43 -17.12 2.34
N HIS A 232 1.18 -16.37 3.42
CA HIS A 232 1.47 -16.81 4.78
C HIS A 232 0.72 -18.10 5.15
N LYS A 233 -0.60 -18.11 4.99
CA LYS A 233 -1.43 -19.18 5.57
C LYS A 233 -1.51 -20.44 4.73
N GLN A 234 -1.23 -20.37 3.44
CA GLN A 234 -1.43 -21.48 2.51
C GLN A 234 -0.17 -21.87 1.74
N LEU A 235 0.83 -20.99 1.67
CA LEU A 235 2.03 -21.20 0.83
C LEU A 235 3.36 -21.15 1.60
N GLY A 236 3.30 -21.17 2.94
CA GLY A 236 4.46 -21.23 3.83
C GLY A 236 5.17 -19.90 4.07
N GLY A 237 4.58 -18.78 3.64
CA GLY A 237 5.15 -17.46 3.85
C GLY A 237 5.29 -17.08 5.32
N GLN A 238 6.26 -16.22 5.63
CA GLN A 238 6.55 -15.80 6.99
C GLN A 238 6.09 -14.35 7.22
N VAL A 239 5.12 -14.17 8.11
CA VAL A 239 4.60 -12.84 8.46
C VAL A 239 4.55 -12.66 9.97
N SER A 240 5.22 -11.60 10.43
CA SER A 240 5.05 -11.03 11.77
C SER A 240 4.02 -9.91 11.72
N THR A 241 3.30 -9.67 12.81
CA THR A 241 2.16 -8.73 12.81
C THR A 241 2.32 -7.58 13.78
N ILE A 242 1.96 -6.38 13.34
CA ILE A 242 1.70 -5.23 14.22
C ILE A 242 0.19 -5.24 14.52
N PRO A 243 -0.24 -5.33 15.78
CA PRO A 243 -1.66 -5.23 16.11
C PRO A 243 -2.24 -3.88 15.66
N GLU A 244 -3.42 -3.85 15.04
CA GLU A 244 -4.07 -2.59 14.64
C GLU A 244 -4.18 -1.61 15.82
N ALA A 245 -4.55 -2.11 17.02
CA ALA A 245 -4.64 -1.31 18.23
C ALA A 245 -3.34 -0.55 18.59
N TYR A 246 -2.19 -0.99 18.10
CA TYR A 246 -0.92 -0.31 18.31
C TYR A 246 -0.83 1.00 17.51
N VAL A 247 -1.44 1.06 16.33
CA VAL A 247 -1.32 2.20 15.39
C VAL A 247 -2.63 2.92 15.09
N LYS A 248 -3.77 2.38 15.51
CA LYS A 248 -5.12 2.91 15.21
C LYS A 248 -5.30 4.37 15.59
N ASP A 249 -4.65 4.83 16.66
CA ASP A 249 -4.87 6.17 17.22
C ASP A 249 -4.40 7.29 16.28
N GLY A 250 -3.51 6.97 15.34
CA GLY A 250 -3.05 7.91 14.31
C GLY A 250 -3.42 7.50 12.89
N HIS A 251 -4.41 6.61 12.72
CA HIS A 251 -4.96 6.26 11.42
C HIS A 251 -6.16 7.17 11.12
N PHE A 252 -5.94 8.20 10.30
CA PHE A 252 -6.92 9.25 9.99
C PHE A 252 -7.77 8.87 8.78
N THR A 253 -8.65 7.88 9.00
CA THR A 253 -9.42 7.23 7.95
C THR A 253 -10.92 7.45 8.06
N GLY A 254 -11.62 7.44 6.91
CA GLY A 254 -13.08 7.44 6.87
C GLY A 254 -13.74 6.12 7.33
N ILE A 255 -12.96 5.07 7.57
CA ILE A 255 -13.49 3.79 8.05
C ILE A 255 -14.11 3.98 9.44
N GLY A 256 -15.41 3.66 9.57
CA GLY A 256 -16.13 3.78 10.84
C GLY A 256 -16.49 5.21 11.25
N GLN A 257 -16.09 6.24 10.50
CA GLN A 257 -16.32 7.64 10.83
C GLN A 257 -17.61 8.18 10.21
N LYS A 258 -18.62 8.45 11.05
CA LYS A 258 -19.94 8.93 10.59
C LYS A 258 -19.90 10.33 9.97
N GLN A 259 -18.96 11.17 10.41
CA GLN A 259 -18.82 12.55 9.97
C GLN A 259 -17.81 12.70 8.81
N TYR A 260 -17.32 11.60 8.25
CA TYR A 260 -16.37 11.67 7.14
C TYR A 260 -17.03 12.15 5.85
N HIS A 261 -16.59 13.30 5.37
CA HIS A 261 -17.02 13.92 4.12
C HIS A 261 -16.24 13.35 2.95
N ARG A 262 -16.93 12.52 2.15
CA ARG A 262 -16.39 11.93 0.93
C ARG A 262 -16.71 12.82 -0.27
N VAL A 263 -15.69 13.24 -1.00
CA VAL A 263 -15.83 14.07 -2.22
C VAL A 263 -15.45 13.34 -3.50
N SER A 264 -14.83 12.16 -3.40
CA SER A 264 -14.42 11.38 -4.57
C SER A 264 -15.41 10.23 -4.89
N PRO A 265 -15.46 9.75 -6.16
CA PRO A 265 -16.32 8.64 -6.56
C PRO A 265 -16.03 7.34 -5.78
N ARG A 266 -17.06 6.49 -5.63
CA ARG A 266 -16.93 5.14 -5.02
C ARG A 266 -16.53 4.07 -6.05
N ASN A 267 -15.44 4.30 -6.78
CA ASN A 267 -14.92 3.36 -7.78
C ASN A 267 -13.39 3.49 -7.91
N HIS A 268 -12.80 2.89 -8.95
CA HIS A 268 -11.36 2.94 -9.23
C HIS A 268 -10.79 4.34 -9.46
N LYS A 269 -11.63 5.36 -9.64
CA LYS A 269 -11.24 6.78 -9.78
C LYS A 269 -11.24 7.54 -8.45
N ARG A 270 -11.39 6.84 -7.31
CA ARG A 270 -11.31 7.43 -5.96
C ARG A 270 -10.02 8.25 -5.82
N ASP A 271 -10.13 9.43 -5.21
CA ASP A 271 -9.02 10.36 -5.00
C ASP A 271 -8.98 10.75 -3.52
N LEU A 272 -8.05 10.15 -2.77
CA LEU A 272 -7.91 10.35 -1.32
C LEU A 272 -7.37 11.74 -0.97
N THR A 273 -6.63 12.37 -1.90
CA THR A 273 -5.96 13.67 -1.76
C THR A 273 -6.89 14.73 -1.20
N ARG A 274 -8.10 14.80 -1.77
CA ARG A 274 -9.10 15.83 -1.42
C ARG A 274 -9.84 15.54 -0.13
N GLU A 275 -9.81 14.30 0.34
CA GLU A 275 -10.58 13.90 1.52
C GLU A 275 -9.78 14.06 2.80
N LEU A 276 -8.45 13.85 2.78
CA LEU A 276 -7.64 13.90 3.99
C LEU A 276 -7.69 15.29 4.65
N SER A 277 -7.34 16.36 3.93
CA SER A 277 -7.38 17.74 4.44
C SER A 277 -8.79 18.27 4.71
N LEU A 278 -9.80 17.70 4.05
CA LEU A 278 -11.19 18.10 4.29
C LEU A 278 -11.69 17.60 5.65
N ASN A 279 -11.19 16.45 6.10
CA ASN A 279 -11.68 15.78 7.31
C ASN A 279 -10.74 15.93 8.50
N TYR A 280 -9.46 16.22 8.27
CA TYR A 280 -8.43 16.24 9.29
C TYR A 280 -7.50 17.43 9.13
N HIS A 281 -7.41 18.25 10.18
CA HIS A 281 -6.49 19.37 10.25
C HIS A 281 -5.14 18.90 10.81
N LEU A 282 -4.11 18.87 9.96
CA LEU A 282 -2.81 18.24 10.27
C LEU A 282 -2.20 18.71 11.59
N VAL A 283 -2.24 20.01 11.88
CA VAL A 283 -1.67 20.57 13.12
C VAL A 283 -2.34 19.98 14.37
N ASP A 284 -3.66 19.80 14.33
CA ASP A 284 -4.39 19.24 15.47
C ASP A 284 -4.14 17.74 15.61
N CYS A 285 -4.03 17.04 14.47
CA CYS A 285 -3.63 15.63 14.42
C CYS A 285 -2.23 15.41 15.00
N CYS A 286 -1.26 16.26 14.64
CA CYS A 286 0.10 16.21 15.18
C CYS A 286 0.09 16.51 16.69
N ARG A 287 -0.63 17.53 17.14
CA ARG A 287 -0.77 17.84 18.57
C ARG A 287 -1.36 16.70 19.38
N GLN A 288 -2.41 16.05 18.87
CA GLN A 288 -3.02 14.89 19.52
C GLN A 288 -2.02 13.74 19.73
N LEU A 289 -1.07 13.59 18.80
CA LEU A 289 -0.08 12.51 18.81
C LEU A 289 1.27 12.91 19.42
N GLY A 290 1.44 14.16 19.85
CA GLY A 290 2.72 14.70 20.32
C GLY A 290 3.78 14.75 19.23
N LEU A 291 3.41 15.22 18.03
CA LEU A 291 4.24 15.25 16.82
C LEU A 291 4.46 16.68 16.31
N GLU A 292 4.19 17.72 17.11
CA GLU A 292 4.31 19.12 16.63
C GLU A 292 5.73 19.51 16.22
N GLU A 293 6.76 18.86 16.75
CA GLU A 293 8.16 19.09 16.36
C GLU A 293 8.44 18.75 14.89
N TYR A 294 7.55 17.98 14.25
CA TYR A 294 7.69 17.54 12.86
C TYR A 294 6.93 18.44 11.86
N LEU A 295 6.18 19.46 12.32
CA LEU A 295 5.45 20.42 11.48
C LEU A 295 6.38 21.40 10.75
#